data_AF-A0A378JWL1-F1
#
_entry.id   AF-A0A378JWL1-F1
#
_cell.length_a   1.000
_cell.length_b   1.000
_cell.length_c   1.000
_cell.angle_alpha   90.00
_cell.angle_beta   90.00
_cell.angle_gamma   90.00
#
_symmetry.space_group_name_H-M   'P 1'
#
loop_
_entity.id
_entity.type
_entity.pdbx_description
1 polymer ?
#
loop_
_entity_poly.entity_id
_entity_poly.type
_entity_poly.pdbx_seq_one_letter_code
_entity_poly.pdbx_strand_id
1 'polypeptide(L)'
;MQLQWVDIAIISVISLSVLTGLFRGFVKELVALCVWVLAIWLGINYSQRLDPWLQSYIQEQSARTAIAFIIIMFGTLFVGGVINAILSFILKRAGLSGTDRTLGMGFGFVRGVFIVALLMVAVKMTSLPYQQYSNDSKLYARFDPVVSLLYAHFPEFIKQVKAVDQTENIIDTMPTT
;
A
#
# COMPACT_ATOMS: atom_id res chain seq x y z
N MET A 1 -11.68 10.34 28.29
CA MET A 1 -11.34 10.22 26.87
C MET A 1 -10.83 8.80 26.66
N GLN A 2 -11.65 7.90 26.10
CA GLN A 2 -11.21 6.52 25.83
C GLN A 2 -10.69 6.47 24.40
N LEU A 3 -9.37 6.26 24.23
CA LEU A 3 -8.79 5.93 22.93
C LEU A 3 -9.35 4.58 22.52
N GLN A 4 -10.00 4.51 21.37
CA GLN A 4 -10.45 3.24 20.85
C GLN A 4 -9.27 2.45 20.28
N TRP A 5 -9.44 1.13 20.19
CA TRP A 5 -8.43 0.24 19.62
C TRP A 5 -8.05 0.63 18.18
N VAL A 6 -8.99 1.21 17.42
CA VAL A 6 -8.77 1.75 16.07
C VAL A 6 -7.81 2.93 16.10
N ASP A 7 -7.97 3.86 17.05
CA ASP A 7 -7.06 5.00 17.20
C ASP A 7 -5.63 4.53 17.52
N ILE A 8 -5.51 3.53 18.41
CA ILE A 8 -4.21 2.94 18.77
C ILE A 8 -3.56 2.26 17.56
N ALA A 9 -4.34 1.55 16.75
CA ALA A 9 -3.84 0.91 15.53
C ALA A 9 -3.35 1.95 14.50
N ILE A 10 -4.11 3.01 14.26
CA ILE A 10 -3.74 4.11 13.35
C ILE A 10 -2.43 4.76 13.81
N ILE A 11 -2.35 5.15 15.08
CA ILE A 11 -1.16 5.80 15.65
C ILE A 11 0.04 4.86 15.52
N SER A 12 -0.15 3.57 15.79
CA SER A 12 0.91 2.56 15.72
C SER A 12 1.44 2.40 14.29
N VAL A 13 0.57 2.28 13.29
CA VAL A 13 0.97 2.16 11.87
C VAL A 13 1.73 3.41 11.41
N ILE A 14 1.21 4.60 11.71
CA ILE A 14 1.88 5.85 11.33
C ILE A 14 3.23 5.99 12.04
N SER A 15 3.28 5.72 13.34
CA SER A 15 4.52 5.82 14.13
C SER A 15 5.58 4.84 13.64
N LEU A 16 5.21 3.60 13.34
CA LEU A 16 6.12 2.62 12.74
C LEU A 16 6.59 3.08 11.37
N SER A 17 5.70 3.61 10.53
CA SER A 17 6.08 4.12 9.20
C SER A 17 7.07 5.28 9.29
N VAL A 18 6.81 6.26 10.16
CA VAL A 18 7.73 7.38 10.45
C VAL A 18 9.07 6.88 10.97
N LEU A 19 9.06 5.92 11.89
CA LEU A 19 10.27 5.34 12.48
C LEU A 19 11.09 4.58 11.43
N THR A 20 10.43 3.83 10.54
CA THR A 20 11.12 3.16 9.43
C THR A 20 11.75 4.17 8.46
N GLY A 21 11.06 5.27 8.16
CA GLY A 21 11.59 6.36 7.33
C GLY A 21 12.77 7.09 7.99
N LEU A 22 12.72 7.30 9.32
CA LEU A 22 13.83 7.86 10.09
C LEU A 22 15.07 6.96 10.04
N PHE A 23 14.90 5.64 10.14
CA PHE A 23 16.03 4.71 10.13
C PHE A 23 16.58 4.41 8.74
N ARG A 24 15.71 4.26 7.73
CA ARG A 24 16.11 3.96 6.35
C ARG A 24 16.59 5.21 5.60
N GLY A 25 15.94 6.35 5.82
CA GLY A 25 16.15 7.59 5.07
C GLY A 25 15.28 7.68 3.80
N PHE A 26 14.93 8.90 3.41
CA PHE A 26 14.03 9.20 2.28
C PHE A 26 14.50 8.59 0.97
N VAL A 27 15.78 8.80 0.62
CA VAL A 27 16.31 8.38 -0.68
C VAL A 27 16.21 6.86 -0.83
N LYS A 28 16.48 6.11 0.24
CA LYS A 28 16.36 4.64 0.19
C LYS A 28 14.93 4.19 -0.05
N GLU A 29 13.98 4.87 0.58
CA GLU A 29 12.56 4.54 0.41
C GLU A 29 12.07 4.92 -0.99
N LEU A 30 12.46 6.08 -1.50
CA LEU A 30 12.12 6.52 -2.86
C LEU A 30 12.69 5.57 -3.91
N VAL A 31 13.98 5.22 -3.81
CA VAL A 31 14.60 4.26 -4.74
C VAL A 31 13.94 2.90 -4.64
N ALA A 32 13.61 2.42 -3.44
CA ALA A 32 12.90 1.15 -3.28
C ALA A 32 11.53 1.18 -3.99
N LEU A 33 10.76 2.27 -3.86
CA LEU A 33 9.50 2.40 -4.58
C LEU A 33 9.68 2.42 -6.10
N CYS A 34 10.64 3.21 -6.61
CA CYS A 34 10.94 3.25 -8.03
C CYS A 34 11.35 1.87 -8.56
N VAL A 35 12.18 1.13 -7.82
CA VAL A 35 12.62 -0.23 -8.16
C VAL A 35 11.44 -1.19 -8.17
N TRP A 36 10.50 -1.10 -7.22
CA TRP A 36 9.29 -1.92 -7.24
C TRP A 36 8.41 -1.65 -8.47
N VAL A 37 8.17 -0.38 -8.79
CA VAL A 37 7.40 0.02 -9.98
C VAL A 37 8.09 -0.48 -11.25
N LEU A 38 9.41 -0.30 -11.36
CA LEU A 38 10.20 -0.78 -12.49
C LEU A 38 10.19 -2.31 -12.58
N ALA A 39 10.28 -3.03 -11.47
CA ALA A 39 10.26 -4.49 -11.45
C ALA A 39 8.93 -5.04 -11.97
N ILE A 40 7.80 -4.46 -11.56
CA ILE A 40 6.47 -4.82 -12.07
C ILE A 40 6.35 -4.47 -13.55
N TRP A 41 6.75 -3.25 -13.93
CA TRP A 41 6.68 -2.81 -15.32
C TRP A 41 7.53 -3.69 -16.26
N LEU A 42 8.77 -4.01 -15.86
CA LEU A 42 9.62 -4.94 -16.60
C LEU A 42 9.03 -6.34 -16.64
N GLY A 43 8.52 -6.84 -15.52
CA GLY A 43 7.87 -8.15 -15.47
C GLY A 43 6.71 -8.26 -16.46
N ILE A 44 5.82 -7.26 -16.51
CA ILE A 44 4.67 -7.25 -17.43
C ILE A 44 5.14 -7.20 -18.89
N ASN A 45 6.11 -6.33 -19.21
CA ASN A 45 6.51 -6.09 -20.61
C ASN A 45 7.47 -7.15 -21.17
N TYR A 46 8.24 -7.83 -20.32
CA TYR A 46 9.32 -8.72 -20.75
C TYR A 46 9.11 -10.19 -20.36
N SER A 47 8.11 -10.54 -19.57
CA SER A 47 7.80 -11.94 -19.20
C SER A 47 7.64 -12.85 -20.41
N GLN A 48 6.89 -12.40 -21.44
CA GLN A 48 6.68 -13.18 -22.66
C GLN A 48 7.96 -13.43 -23.46
N ARG A 49 8.96 -12.54 -23.36
CA ARG A 49 10.26 -12.76 -24.00
C ARG A 49 11.06 -13.85 -23.29
N LEU A 50 10.80 -14.07 -21.99
CA LEU A 50 11.42 -15.14 -21.23
C LEU A 50 10.82 -16.52 -21.51
N ASP A 51 9.59 -16.57 -22.02
CA ASP A 51 8.82 -17.80 -22.21
C ASP A 51 9.57 -18.89 -23.01
N PRO A 52 10.24 -18.62 -24.15
CA PRO A 52 10.90 -19.67 -24.93
C PRO A 52 11.98 -20.42 -24.14
N TRP A 53 12.67 -19.75 -23.21
CA TRP A 53 13.72 -20.36 -22.40
C TRP A 53 13.17 -21.28 -21.29
N LEU A 54 11.90 -21.11 -20.93
CA LEU A 54 11.24 -21.92 -19.91
C LEU A 54 10.38 -23.06 -20.50
N GLN A 55 10.20 -23.11 -21.83
CA GLN A 55 9.39 -24.14 -22.50
C GLN A 55 9.84 -25.57 -22.19
N SER A 56 11.14 -25.79 -22.06
CA SER A 56 11.71 -27.10 -21.74
C SER A 56 11.40 -27.58 -20.31
N TYR A 57 10.99 -26.68 -19.42
CA TYR A 57 10.74 -26.98 -18.00
C TYR A 57 9.25 -26.94 -17.65
N ILE A 58 8.47 -26.05 -18.28
CA ILE A 58 7.05 -25.82 -17.96
C ILE A 58 6.23 -25.82 -19.25
N GLN A 59 5.33 -26.79 -19.35
CA GLN A 59 4.49 -26.99 -20.52
C GLN A 59 3.35 -25.96 -20.60
N GLU A 60 2.73 -25.67 -19.46
CA GLU A 60 1.59 -24.75 -19.36
C GLU A 60 2.04 -23.29 -19.52
N GLN A 61 1.39 -22.56 -20.43
CA GLN A 61 1.83 -21.22 -20.84
C GLN A 61 1.61 -20.18 -19.75
N SER A 62 0.49 -20.21 -19.03
CA SER A 62 0.17 -19.25 -17.97
C SER A 62 1.19 -19.31 -16.82
N ALA A 63 1.51 -20.51 -16.36
CA ALA A 63 2.50 -20.80 -15.33
C ALA A 63 3.89 -20.36 -15.77
N ARG A 64 4.23 -20.57 -17.04
CA ARG A 64 5.52 -20.13 -17.60
C ARG A 64 5.66 -18.61 -17.59
N THR A 65 4.65 -17.89 -18.10
CA THR A 65 4.65 -16.42 -18.09
C THR A 65 4.65 -15.86 -16.66
N ALA A 66 3.94 -16.50 -15.73
CA ALA A 66 3.96 -16.13 -14.31
C ALA A 66 5.36 -16.31 -13.69
N ILE A 67 6.03 -17.43 -13.96
CA ILE A 67 7.38 -17.69 -13.45
C ILE A 67 8.39 -16.73 -14.10
N ALA A 68 8.27 -16.46 -15.41
CA ALA A 68 9.07 -15.47 -16.11
C ALA A 68 8.92 -14.07 -15.49
N PHE A 69 7.69 -13.65 -15.18
CA PHE A 69 7.40 -12.41 -14.46
C PHE A 69 8.12 -12.38 -13.11
N ILE A 70 8.02 -13.45 -12.32
CA ILE A 70 8.67 -13.57 -11.01
C ILE A 70 10.20 -13.44 -11.16
N ILE A 71 10.80 -14.17 -12.10
CA ILE A 71 12.26 -14.11 -12.33
C ILE A 71 12.71 -12.69 -12.65
N ILE A 72 12.04 -12.01 -13.57
CA ILE A 72 12.37 -10.63 -13.97
C ILE A 72 12.17 -9.67 -12.79
N MET A 73 11.08 -9.82 -12.04
CA MET A 73 10.79 -8.99 -10.89
C MET A 73 11.89 -9.14 -9.83
N PHE A 74 12.21 -10.35 -9.40
CA PHE A 74 13.26 -10.61 -8.41
C PHE A 74 14.66 -10.20 -8.90
N GLY A 75 14.98 -10.43 -10.18
CA GLY A 75 16.23 -9.95 -10.76
C GLY A 75 16.34 -8.42 -10.71
N THR A 76 15.26 -7.71 -11.04
CA THR A 76 15.20 -6.25 -10.97
C THR A 76 15.30 -5.74 -9.53
N LEU A 77 14.58 -6.37 -8.59
CA LEU A 77 14.64 -6.03 -7.17
C LEU A 77 16.05 -6.25 -6.61
N PHE A 78 16.74 -7.31 -7.02
CA PHE A 78 18.11 -7.58 -6.60
C PHE A 78 19.07 -6.49 -7.09
N VAL A 79 19.05 -6.17 -8.38
CA VAL A 79 19.88 -5.09 -8.96
C VAL A 79 19.55 -3.74 -8.32
N GLY A 80 18.26 -3.43 -8.15
CA GLY A 80 17.82 -2.21 -7.49
C GLY A 80 18.25 -2.13 -6.02
N GLY A 81 18.31 -3.26 -5.32
CA GLY A 81 18.85 -3.36 -3.97
C GLY A 81 20.34 -3.02 -3.91
N VAL A 82 21.13 -3.48 -4.87
CA VAL A 82 22.56 -3.13 -5.00
C VAL A 82 22.72 -1.63 -5.26
N ILE A 83 21.95 -1.07 -6.20
CA ILE A 83 21.96 0.38 -6.48
C ILE A 83 21.62 1.19 -5.23
N ASN A 84 20.61 0.76 -4.47
CA ASN A 84 20.20 1.41 -3.24
C ASN A 84 21.33 1.37 -2.17
N ALA A 85 22.04 0.24 -2.06
CA ALA A 85 23.18 0.12 -1.16
C ALA A 85 24.33 1.08 -1.52
N ILE A 86 24.65 1.20 -2.82
CA ILE A 86 25.67 2.13 -3.33
C ILE A 86 25.25 3.58 -3.03
N LEU A 87 23.99 3.93 -3.32
CA LEU A 87 23.48 5.28 -3.06
C LEU A 87 23.52 5.62 -1.57
N SER A 88 23.22 4.65 -0.70
CA SER A 88 23.38 4.82 0.74
C SER A 88 24.82 5.10 1.15
N PHE A 89 25.80 4.50 0.48
CA PHE A 89 27.21 4.74 0.78
C PHE A 89 27.62 6.16 0.36
N ILE A 90 27.15 6.61 -0.80
CA ILE A 90 27.39 7.97 -1.31
C ILE A 90 26.81 9.02 -0.36
N LEU A 91 25.55 8.87 0.07
CA LEU A 91 24.90 9.82 0.98
C LEU A 91 25.59 9.92 2.34
N LYS A 92 26.09 8.79 2.86
CA LYS A 92 26.88 8.77 4.09
C LYS A 92 28.21 9.53 3.92
N ARG A 93 28.90 9.33 2.79
CA ARG A 93 30.16 10.03 2.48
C ARG A 93 29.97 11.54 2.25
N ALA A 94 28.83 11.94 1.67
CA ALA A 94 28.48 13.33 1.44
C ALA A 94 28.02 14.07 2.72
N GLY A 95 27.93 13.39 3.88
CA GLY A 95 27.43 13.99 5.12
C GLY A 95 25.92 14.29 5.13
N LEU A 96 25.20 13.92 4.08
CA LEU A 96 23.76 14.19 3.91
C LEU A 96 22.85 13.21 4.67
N SER A 97 23.42 12.26 5.41
CA SER A 97 22.64 11.26 6.16
C SER A 97 21.71 11.86 7.21
N GLY A 98 21.98 13.05 7.74
CA GLY A 98 21.06 13.72 8.67
C GLY A 98 19.79 14.19 7.97
N THR A 99 19.96 14.98 6.90
CA THR A 99 18.85 15.51 6.08
C THR A 99 18.05 14.40 5.40
N ASP A 100 18.70 13.35 4.92
CA ASP A 100 18.03 12.18 4.33
C ASP A 100 17.08 11.50 5.32
N ARG A 101 17.47 11.41 6.60
CA ARG A 101 16.64 10.82 7.67
C ARG A 101 15.48 11.72 8.09
N THR A 102 15.68 13.04 8.12
CA THR A 102 14.59 13.98 8.45
C THR A 102 13.53 14.03 7.36
N LEU A 103 13.95 14.04 6.08
CA LEU A 103 13.04 13.85 4.96
C LEU A 103 12.36 12.48 5.01
N GLY A 104 13.09 11.45 5.45
CA GLY A 104 12.57 10.10 5.64
C GLY A 104 11.43 10.05 6.66
N MET A 105 11.49 10.83 7.74
CA MET A 105 10.35 10.96 8.67
C MET A 105 9.09 11.50 7.99
N GLY A 106 9.23 12.58 7.22
CA GLY A 106 8.11 13.19 6.51
C GLY A 106 7.50 12.26 5.46
N PHE A 107 8.35 11.58 4.70
CA PHE A 107 7.90 10.57 3.75
C PHE A 107 7.23 9.37 4.45
N GLY A 108 7.82 8.87 5.55
CA GLY A 108 7.26 7.83 6.39
C GLY A 108 5.89 8.21 6.96
N PHE A 109 5.69 9.48 7.32
CA PHE A 109 4.38 9.99 7.74
C PHE A 109 3.35 9.90 6.61
N VAL A 110 3.67 10.45 5.43
CA VAL A 110 2.78 10.42 4.25
C VAL A 110 2.43 8.97 3.88
N ARG A 111 3.43 8.09 3.86
CA ARG A 111 3.24 6.65 3.62
C ARG A 111 2.36 6.01 4.69
N GLY A 112 2.55 6.34 5.97
CA GLY A 112 1.75 5.81 7.07
C GLY A 112 0.28 6.21 6.95
N VAL A 113 0.02 7.48 6.63
CA VAL A 113 -1.32 8.02 6.32
C VAL A 113 -1.94 7.26 5.14
N PHE A 114 -1.18 7.06 4.07
CA PHE A 114 -1.64 6.32 2.89
C PHE A 114 -2.00 4.86 3.22
N ILE A 115 -1.15 4.16 3.99
CA ILE A 115 -1.42 2.78 4.42
C ILE A 115 -2.68 2.71 5.28
N VAL A 116 -2.85 3.63 6.23
CA VAL A 116 -4.05 3.70 7.08
C VAL A 116 -5.30 3.94 6.22
N ALA A 117 -5.24 4.87 5.27
CA ALA A 117 -6.36 5.13 4.37
C ALA A 117 -6.73 3.88 3.56
N LEU A 118 -5.74 3.15 3.04
CA LEU A 118 -5.97 1.90 2.32
C LEU A 118 -6.59 0.81 3.23
N LEU A 119 -6.12 0.68 4.48
CA LEU A 119 -6.71 -0.24 5.46
C LEU A 119 -8.16 0.11 5.78
N MET A 120 -8.47 1.40 5.96
CA MET A 120 -9.85 1.85 6.20
C MET A 120 -10.77 1.55 5.02
N VAL A 121 -10.28 1.73 3.78
CA VAL A 121 -11.00 1.36 2.56
C VAL A 121 -11.22 -0.15 2.51
N ALA A 122 -10.19 -0.95 2.83
CA ALA A 122 -10.31 -2.41 2.88
C ALA A 122 -11.30 -2.88 3.96
N VAL A 123 -11.30 -2.28 5.15
CA VAL A 123 -12.28 -2.58 6.21
C VAL A 123 -13.69 -2.24 5.75
N LYS A 124 -13.90 -1.13 5.03
CA LYS A 124 -15.21 -0.79 4.45
C LYS A 124 -15.67 -1.76 3.36
N MET A 125 -14.76 -2.53 2.75
CA MET A 125 -15.11 -3.60 1.82
C MET A 125 -15.49 -4.92 2.51
N THR A 126 -15.16 -5.06 3.79
CA THR A 126 -15.53 -6.23 4.59
C THR A 126 -16.84 -5.96 5.34
N SER A 127 -17.61 -7.01 5.64
CA SER A 127 -18.89 -6.94 6.39
C SER A 127 -18.73 -6.52 7.87
N LEU A 128 -17.66 -5.83 8.23
CA LEU A 128 -17.44 -5.30 9.57
C LEU A 128 -18.32 -4.04 9.74
N PRO A 129 -18.90 -3.80 10.93
CA PRO A 129 -19.77 -2.66 11.20
C PRO A 129 -18.98 -1.34 11.18
N TYR A 130 -18.71 -0.83 9.97
CA TYR A 130 -17.95 0.37 9.68
C TYR A 130 -18.50 1.61 10.38
N GLN A 131 -19.84 1.71 10.44
CA GLN A 131 -20.56 2.85 10.97
C GLN A 131 -20.35 3.03 12.48
N GLN A 132 -20.14 1.93 13.21
CA GLN A 132 -19.87 1.96 14.64
C GLN A 132 -18.45 2.49 14.93
N TYR A 133 -17.45 2.08 14.14
CA TYR A 133 -16.07 2.57 14.27
C TYR A 133 -15.90 4.02 13.85
N SER A 134 -16.64 4.49 12.84
CA SER A 134 -16.58 5.88 12.38
C SER A 134 -17.16 6.87 13.40
N ASN A 135 -18.16 6.46 14.18
CA ASN A 135 -18.81 7.32 15.18
C ASN A 135 -17.97 7.50 16.45
N ASP A 136 -17.22 6.47 16.82
CA ASP A 136 -16.50 6.48 18.09
C ASP A 136 -15.04 6.98 17.97
N SER A 137 -14.40 6.91 16.80
CA SER A 137 -12.99 7.29 16.60
C SER A 137 -12.83 8.69 16.00
N LYS A 138 -12.21 9.62 16.75
CA LYS A 138 -11.94 10.99 16.27
C LYS A 138 -10.91 11.06 15.14
N LEU A 139 -9.96 10.12 15.11
CA LEU A 139 -8.97 10.04 14.03
C LEU A 139 -9.62 9.54 12.74
N TYR A 140 -10.62 8.66 12.84
CA TYR A 140 -11.37 8.16 11.68
C TYR A 140 -12.00 9.30 10.88
N ALA A 141 -12.72 10.21 11.55
CA ALA A 141 -13.33 11.39 10.94
C ALA A 141 -12.30 12.37 10.31
N ARG A 142 -11.04 12.34 10.73
CA ARG A 142 -9.97 13.18 10.14
C ARG A 142 -9.45 12.63 8.81
N PHE A 143 -9.54 11.31 8.64
CA PHE A 143 -9.13 10.62 7.42
C PHE A 143 -10.23 10.63 6.34
N ASP A 144 -11.48 10.94 6.70
CA ASP A 144 -12.62 11.02 5.79
C ASP A 144 -12.39 11.84 4.48
N PRO A 145 -11.77 13.05 4.51
CA PRO A 145 -11.44 13.76 3.27
C PRO A 145 -10.42 13.03 2.39
N VAL A 146 -9.44 12.33 2.97
CA VAL A 146 -8.45 11.55 2.21
C VAL A 146 -9.10 10.29 1.63
N VAL A 147 -9.94 9.66 2.43
CA VAL A 147 -10.71 8.48 2.05
C VAL A 147 -11.67 8.83 0.91
N SER A 148 -12.48 9.89 1.03
CA SER A 148 -13.40 10.35 -0.02
C SER A 148 -12.70 10.74 -1.33
N LEU A 149 -11.50 11.32 -1.26
CA LEU A 149 -10.67 11.60 -2.44
C LEU A 149 -10.22 10.30 -3.13
N LEU A 150 -9.82 9.30 -2.34
CA LEU A 150 -9.56 7.94 -2.84
C LEU A 150 -10.82 7.32 -3.47
N TYR A 151 -11.98 7.43 -2.83
CA TYR A 151 -13.27 6.94 -3.34
C TYR A 151 -13.67 7.60 -4.68
N ALA A 152 -13.42 8.91 -4.84
CA ALA A 152 -13.75 9.64 -6.05
C ALA A 152 -12.94 9.17 -7.27
N HIS A 153 -11.72 8.66 -7.05
CA HIS A 153 -10.86 8.13 -8.12
C HIS A 153 -11.25 6.72 -8.57
N PHE A 154 -12.13 6.03 -7.84
CA PHE A 154 -12.61 4.68 -8.16
C PHE A 154 -14.16 4.62 -8.25
N PRO A 155 -14.79 5.19 -9.30
CA PRO A 155 -16.26 5.33 -9.38
C PRO A 155 -17.03 3.99 -9.43
N GLU A 156 -16.45 2.91 -9.96
CA GLU A 156 -17.08 1.57 -9.94
C GLU A 156 -17.18 0.98 -8.53
N PHE A 157 -16.36 1.47 -7.58
CA PHE A 157 -16.36 1.07 -6.18
C PHE A 157 -17.61 1.58 -5.43
N ILE A 158 -18.16 2.73 -5.86
CA ILE A 158 -19.34 3.37 -5.26
C ILE A 158 -20.59 2.50 -5.39
N LYS A 159 -20.74 1.80 -6.52
CA LYS A 159 -21.93 0.99 -6.80
C LYS A 159 -22.09 -0.17 -5.83
N GLN A 160 -20.98 -0.79 -5.40
CA GLN A 160 -21.03 -1.94 -4.50
C GLN A 160 -21.30 -1.53 -3.05
N VAL A 161 -20.70 -0.44 -2.57
CA VAL A 161 -20.94 0.06 -1.20
C VAL A 161 -22.37 0.54 -1.02
N LYS A 162 -22.91 1.25 -2.02
CA LYS A 162 -24.29 1.75 -1.96
C LYS A 162 -25.32 0.60 -1.98
N ALA A 163 -25.00 -0.51 -2.65
CA ALA A 163 -25.87 -1.69 -2.65
C ALA A 163 -25.97 -2.36 -1.27
N VAL A 164 -24.91 -2.33 -0.46
CA VAL A 164 -24.92 -2.92 0.89
C VAL A 164 -25.69 -2.06 1.88
N ASP A 165 -25.45 -0.75 1.91
CA ASP A 165 -26.15 0.22 2.78
C ASP A 165 -27.68 0.26 2.50
N GLN A 166 -28.06 0.15 1.22
CA GLN A 166 -29.46 0.15 0.81
C GLN A 166 -30.18 -1.17 1.18
N THR A 167 -29.45 -2.28 1.32
CA THR A 167 -30.04 -3.56 1.74
C THR A 167 -30.26 -3.60 3.25
N GLU A 168 -29.35 -3.00 4.05
CA GLU A 168 -29.48 -2.91 5.50
C GLU A 168 -30.68 -2.03 5.93
N ASN A 169 -30.88 -0.88 5.28
CA ASN A 169 -32.05 -0.01 5.52
C ASN A 169 -33.39 -0.66 5.14
N ILE A 170 -33.41 -1.61 4.20
CA ILE A 170 -34.63 -2.33 3.79
C ILE A 170 -34.97 -3.44 4.80
N ILE A 171 -33.97 -4.07 5.41
CA ILE A 171 -34.20 -5.14 6.40
C ILE A 171 -34.77 -4.56 7.71
N ASP A 172 -34.35 -3.35 8.11
CA ASP A 172 -34.82 -2.69 9.34
C ASP A 172 -36.20 -2.01 9.19
N THR A 173 -36.76 -1.96 7.98
CA THR A 173 -38.10 -1.39 7.69
C THR A 173 -39.17 -2.44 7.43
N MET A 174 -38.85 -3.74 7.47
CA MET A 174 -39.86 -4.80 7.43
C MET A 174 -40.53 -4.91 8.80
N PRO A 175 -41.86 -4.73 8.92
CA PRO A 175 -42.55 -5.00 10.17
C PRO A 175 -42.42 -6.49 10.47
N THR A 176 -41.93 -6.81 11.66
CA THR A 176 -41.92 -8.16 12.21
C THR A 176 -43.36 -8.63 12.41
N THR A 177 -43.92 -9.29 11.41
CA THR A 177 -45.18 -10.05 11.51
C THR A 177 -44.99 -11.33 12.28
#